data_AF-A0A8G1X2F8-F1
#
_entry.id   AF-A0A8G1X2F8-F1
#
_cell.length_a   1.000
_cell.length_b   1.000
_cell.length_c   1.000
_cell.angle_alpha   90.00
_cell.angle_beta   90.00
_cell.angle_gamma   90.00
#
_symmetry.space_group_name_H-M   'P 1'
#
loop_
_entity.id
_entity.type
_entity.pdbx_description
1 polymer ?
#
loop_
_entity_poly.entity_id
_entity_poly.type
_entity_poly.pdbx_seq_one_letter_code
_entity_poly.pdbx_strand_id
1 'polypeptide(L)'
;MYRQCEGVSLSGELAEAFAEGTRNEDASILTLGQRIANWHFYNRDGKLRDSWFANRSLDVIFAKRNAELETLLAAKTRDSEQIYERAGRVLHYIQDMSVPAHVVPVYHAKLPLLGGGDPFDAYQPNALTKPSWSPAGCQELRLMVAVDPGFPKALLDATAQSTLQRIGQLGGIEGGDGWERYWIYPSSNRSEADKGWGSYPENGCEFVADETAPGCKSRERLDALFALQYRDVLWNSVRMLIYLERRLAQEK
;
A
#
# COMPACT_ATOMS: atom_id res chain seq x y z
N MET A 1 7.93 -11.03 12.42
CA MET A 1 7.25 -9.86 13.00
C MET A 1 5.91 -10.26 13.61
N TYR A 2 5.07 -10.96 12.85
CA TYR A 2 3.83 -11.63 13.30
C TYR A 2 3.90 -12.40 14.63
N ARG A 3 5.07 -12.97 15.00
CA ARG A 3 5.29 -13.69 16.27
C ARG A 3 5.08 -12.86 17.55
N GLN A 4 4.91 -11.55 17.44
CA GLN A 4 4.67 -10.67 18.60
C GLN A 4 3.20 -10.67 19.05
N CYS A 5 2.25 -11.10 18.19
CA CYS A 5 0.88 -11.36 18.62
C CYS A 5 0.70 -12.86 18.87
N GLU A 6 0.45 -13.23 20.13
CA GLU A 6 0.16 -14.61 20.55
C GLU A 6 -0.92 -15.21 19.64
N GLY A 7 -0.69 -16.39 19.07
CA GLY A 7 -1.61 -17.05 18.12
C GLY A 7 -1.36 -16.75 16.63
N VAL A 8 -0.61 -15.69 16.29
CA VAL A 8 -0.20 -15.40 14.90
C VAL A 8 1.20 -15.98 14.66
N SER A 9 1.34 -17.30 14.78
CA SER A 9 2.60 -18.00 14.48
C SER A 9 2.50 -18.74 13.16
N LEU A 10 3.35 -18.36 12.20
CA LEU A 10 3.56 -19.09 10.96
C LEU A 10 4.78 -20.00 11.07
N SER A 11 4.71 -21.17 10.43
CA SER A 11 5.92 -21.94 10.13
C SER A 11 6.85 -21.10 9.23
N GLY A 12 8.14 -21.45 9.19
CA GLY A 12 9.11 -20.74 8.35
C GLY A 12 8.70 -20.74 6.86
N GLU A 13 8.21 -21.89 6.38
CA GLU A 13 7.73 -22.09 5.01
C GLU A 13 6.54 -21.19 4.68
N LEU A 14 5.50 -21.17 5.51
CA LEU A 14 4.32 -20.33 5.26
C LEU A 14 4.63 -18.84 5.36
N ALA A 15 5.57 -18.47 6.22
CA ALA A 15 6.05 -17.09 6.30
C ALA A 15 6.83 -16.67 5.05
N GLU A 16 7.62 -17.57 4.48
CA GLU A 16 8.34 -17.32 3.23
C GLU A 16 7.36 -17.25 2.06
N ALA A 17 6.40 -18.17 1.95
CA ALA A 17 5.36 -18.11 0.92
C ALA A 17 4.59 -16.78 0.96
N PHE A 18 4.21 -16.32 2.16
CA PHE A 18 3.57 -15.03 2.35
C PHE A 18 4.44 -13.85 1.90
N ALA A 19 5.73 -13.86 2.26
CA ALA A 19 6.67 -12.81 1.86
C ALA A 19 6.99 -12.86 0.35
N GLU A 20 7.07 -14.04 -0.24
CA GLU A 20 7.32 -14.23 -1.66
C GLU A 20 6.12 -13.77 -2.50
N GLY A 21 4.90 -14.03 -2.03
CA GLY A 21 3.68 -13.48 -2.59
C GLY A 21 3.71 -11.95 -2.68
N THR A 22 4.18 -11.26 -1.63
CA THR A 22 4.35 -9.80 -1.67
C THR A 22 5.42 -9.38 -2.70
N ARG A 23 6.57 -10.06 -2.76
CA ARG A 23 7.67 -9.70 -3.69
C ARG A 23 7.31 -9.93 -5.15
N ASN A 24 6.54 -10.97 -5.44
CA ASN A 24 6.21 -11.40 -6.80
C ASN A 24 5.38 -10.38 -7.58
N GLU A 25 4.60 -9.53 -6.91
CA GLU A 25 3.87 -8.44 -7.57
C GLU A 25 4.82 -7.37 -8.14
N ASP A 26 6.03 -7.22 -7.56
CA ASP A 26 7.06 -6.31 -8.06
C ASP A 26 8.12 -6.97 -8.95
N ALA A 27 8.38 -8.27 -8.79
CA ALA A 27 9.61 -8.95 -9.25
C ALA A 27 9.48 -9.87 -10.48
N SER A 28 8.28 -10.23 -10.93
CA SER A 28 8.06 -11.27 -11.96
C SER A 28 8.63 -10.92 -13.37
N ILE A 29 9.88 -11.27 -13.71
CA ILE A 29 10.68 -11.08 -14.96
C ILE A 29 9.98 -10.88 -16.35
N LEU A 30 8.70 -11.18 -16.52
CA LEU A 30 7.81 -10.55 -17.51
C LEU A 30 7.54 -9.03 -17.20
N THR A 31 8.09 -8.49 -16.11
CA THR A 31 7.72 -7.25 -15.36
C THR A 31 8.47 -5.97 -15.70
N LEU A 32 9.14 -5.85 -16.86
CA LEU A 32 9.24 -4.48 -17.40
C LEU A 32 7.85 -4.05 -17.92
N GLY A 33 7.20 -4.93 -18.69
CA GLY A 33 5.89 -4.66 -19.28
C GLY A 33 4.78 -4.53 -18.25
N GLN A 34 4.72 -5.39 -17.22
CA GLN A 34 3.68 -5.32 -16.18
C GLN A 34 3.87 -4.18 -15.18
N ARG A 35 5.11 -3.77 -14.85
CA ARG A 35 5.35 -2.51 -14.12
C ARG A 35 4.92 -1.28 -14.93
N ILE A 36 5.07 -1.34 -16.25
CA ILE A 36 4.61 -0.30 -17.18
C ILE A 36 3.10 -0.38 -17.43
N ALA A 37 2.44 -1.52 -17.20
CA ALA A 37 1.04 -1.77 -17.56
C ALA A 37 0.07 -2.00 -16.39
N ASN A 38 0.54 -2.19 -15.16
CA ASN A 38 -0.31 -2.31 -13.97
C ASN A 38 0.18 -1.32 -12.96
N TRP A 39 -0.42 -0.14 -12.95
CA TRP A 39 -0.07 0.88 -11.99
C TRP A 39 -0.91 0.69 -10.75
N HIS A 40 -0.25 0.56 -9.60
CA HIS A 40 -0.90 0.21 -8.34
C HIS A 40 -1.53 1.44 -7.67
N PHE A 41 -2.22 2.27 -8.44
CA PHE A 41 -2.80 3.50 -7.96
C PHE A 41 -4.22 3.29 -7.44
N TYR A 42 -4.54 4.01 -6.37
CA TYR A 42 -5.87 4.06 -5.79
C TYR A 42 -6.82 4.90 -6.65
N ASN A 43 -7.95 4.32 -7.05
CA ASN A 43 -8.95 5.00 -7.86
C ASN A 43 -9.94 5.80 -7.00
N ARG A 44 -9.43 6.86 -6.37
CA ARG A 44 -10.17 7.70 -5.41
C ARG A 44 -11.54 8.19 -5.92
N ASP A 45 -11.59 8.65 -7.17
CA ASP A 45 -12.77 9.33 -7.75
C ASP A 45 -13.44 8.53 -8.88
N GLY A 46 -13.03 7.28 -9.13
CA GLY A 46 -13.49 6.50 -10.29
C GLY A 46 -13.01 7.05 -11.65
N LYS A 47 -12.11 8.03 -11.65
CA LYS A 47 -11.62 8.74 -12.83
C LYS A 47 -10.37 8.12 -13.44
N LEU A 48 -9.59 7.35 -12.66
CA LEU A 48 -8.45 6.59 -13.18
C LEU A 48 -8.99 5.45 -14.05
N ARG A 49 -9.20 5.75 -15.32
CA ARG A 49 -9.64 4.77 -16.32
C ARG A 49 -8.44 4.12 -16.96
N ASP A 50 -8.50 2.80 -17.08
CA ASP A 50 -7.50 2.01 -17.77
C ASP A 50 -7.32 2.51 -19.21
N SER A 51 -6.07 2.50 -19.69
CA SER A 51 -5.75 2.72 -21.09
C SER A 51 -5.69 1.38 -21.82
N TRP A 52 -5.70 1.40 -23.15
CA TRP A 52 -5.59 0.17 -23.95
C TRP A 52 -4.28 -0.63 -23.71
N PHE A 53 -3.28 -0.03 -23.07
CA PHE A 53 -1.96 -0.63 -22.80
C PHE A 53 -1.61 -0.72 -21.30
N ALA A 54 -2.44 -0.16 -20.41
CA ALA A 54 -2.15 -0.14 -18.98
C ALA A 54 -3.43 -0.06 -18.12
N ASN A 55 -3.57 -0.99 -17.17
CA ASN A 55 -4.47 -0.82 -16.03
C ASN A 55 -3.86 0.26 -15.12
N ARG A 56 -4.53 1.40 -15.06
CA ARG A 56 -4.04 2.57 -14.31
C ARG A 56 -4.47 2.51 -12.86
N SER A 57 -5.58 1.80 -12.59
CA SER A 57 -6.04 1.49 -11.25
C SER A 57 -5.61 0.07 -10.85
N LEU A 58 -5.38 -0.12 -9.55
CA LEU A 58 -5.20 -1.45 -8.97
C LEU A 58 -6.51 -2.26 -8.89
N ASP A 59 -7.68 -1.66 -9.09
CA ASP A 59 -8.99 -2.28 -8.80
C ASP A 59 -9.16 -3.65 -9.46
N VAL A 60 -8.85 -3.76 -10.75
CA VAL A 60 -9.04 -4.99 -11.53
C VAL A 60 -8.12 -6.09 -11.04
N ILE A 61 -6.83 -5.78 -10.85
CA ILE A 61 -5.84 -6.76 -10.43
C ILE A 61 -6.05 -7.17 -8.96
N PHE A 62 -6.39 -6.23 -8.09
CA PHE A 62 -6.71 -6.52 -6.69
C PHE A 62 -7.95 -7.41 -6.57
N ALA A 63 -9.03 -7.09 -7.29
CA ALA A 63 -10.23 -7.92 -7.28
C ALA A 63 -9.94 -9.35 -7.76
N LYS A 64 -9.11 -9.48 -8.80
CA LYS A 64 -8.64 -10.79 -9.27
C LYS A 64 -7.85 -11.55 -8.20
N ARG A 65 -6.86 -10.92 -7.55
CA ARG A 65 -6.06 -11.58 -6.50
C ARG A 65 -6.90 -11.96 -5.29
N ASN A 66 -7.83 -11.10 -4.90
CA ASN A 66 -8.76 -11.41 -3.82
C ASN A 66 -9.62 -12.62 -4.20
N ALA A 67 -10.23 -12.64 -5.39
CA ALA A 67 -11.02 -13.79 -5.85
C ALA A 67 -10.21 -15.10 -5.93
N GLU A 68 -8.94 -15.04 -6.35
CA GLU A 68 -8.02 -16.19 -6.35
C GLU A 68 -7.79 -16.72 -4.92
N LEU A 69 -7.52 -15.83 -3.96
CA LEU A 69 -7.37 -16.20 -2.55
C LEU A 69 -8.67 -16.82 -1.98
N GLU A 70 -9.81 -16.19 -2.24
CA GLU A 70 -11.12 -16.64 -1.78
C GLU A 70 -11.48 -18.03 -2.30
N THR A 71 -11.14 -18.30 -3.56
CA THR A 71 -11.33 -19.63 -4.18
C THR A 71 -10.52 -20.70 -3.45
N LEU A 72 -9.28 -20.40 -3.05
CA LEU A 72 -8.44 -21.34 -2.30
C LEU A 72 -8.93 -21.54 -0.85
N LEU A 73 -9.41 -20.48 -0.21
CA LEU A 73 -9.98 -20.56 1.14
C LEU A 73 -11.23 -21.44 1.17
N ALA A 74 -12.07 -21.38 0.14
CA ALA A 74 -13.29 -22.18 -0.01
C ALA A 74 -13.05 -23.60 -0.57
N ALA A 75 -11.80 -23.94 -0.96
CA ALA A 75 -11.50 -25.24 -1.54
C ALA A 75 -11.56 -26.36 -0.48
N LYS A 76 -12.12 -27.51 -0.87
CA LYS A 76 -12.18 -28.71 0.00
C LYS A 76 -10.80 -29.23 0.40
N THR A 77 -9.85 -29.13 -0.54
CA THR A 77 -8.45 -29.48 -0.30
C THR A 77 -7.65 -28.19 -0.31
N ARG A 78 -7.07 -27.85 0.84
CA ARG A 78 -6.36 -26.59 1.05
C ARG A 78 -4.86 -26.81 0.99
N ASP A 79 -4.22 -26.19 0.02
CA ASP A 79 -2.77 -26.00 0.03
C ASP A 79 -2.45 -24.74 0.85
N SER A 80 -1.87 -24.94 2.03
CA SER A 80 -1.56 -23.82 2.92
C SER A 80 -0.51 -22.90 2.29
N GLU A 81 0.54 -23.45 1.68
CA GLU A 81 1.59 -22.63 1.07
C GLU A 81 1.02 -21.74 -0.02
N GLN A 82 0.18 -22.29 -0.88
CA GLN A 82 -0.50 -21.53 -1.94
C GLN A 82 -1.44 -20.46 -1.38
N ILE A 83 -2.19 -20.76 -0.30
CA ILE A 83 -3.06 -19.77 0.35
C ILE A 83 -2.23 -18.59 0.89
N TYR A 84 -1.13 -18.86 1.58
CA TYR A 84 -0.28 -17.81 2.13
C TYR A 84 0.41 -17.01 1.03
N GLU A 85 0.87 -17.63 -0.06
CA GLU A 85 1.40 -16.92 -1.20
C GLU A 85 0.36 -15.99 -1.84
N ARG A 86 -0.87 -16.46 -2.10
CA ARG A 86 -1.94 -15.61 -2.66
C ARG A 86 -2.35 -14.49 -1.70
N ALA A 87 -2.33 -14.75 -0.40
CA ALA A 87 -2.57 -13.71 0.60
C ALA A 87 -1.48 -12.64 0.62
N GLY A 88 -0.21 -13.03 0.40
CA GLY A 88 0.90 -12.09 0.23
C GLY A 88 0.67 -11.16 -0.95
N ARG A 89 0.18 -11.68 -2.08
CA ARG A 89 -0.15 -10.89 -3.27
C ARG A 89 -1.26 -9.86 -3.01
N VAL A 90 -2.31 -10.25 -2.27
CA VAL A 90 -3.37 -9.32 -1.86
C VAL A 90 -2.82 -8.26 -0.90
N LEU A 91 -1.96 -8.67 0.04
CA LEU A 91 -1.32 -7.77 1.00
C LEU A 91 -0.46 -6.71 0.31
N HIS A 92 0.25 -7.05 -0.77
CA HIS A 92 1.06 -6.11 -1.55
C HIS A 92 0.29 -4.82 -1.87
N TYR A 93 -0.89 -4.95 -2.48
CA TYR A 93 -1.72 -3.81 -2.85
C TYR A 93 -2.24 -3.02 -1.64
N ILE A 94 -2.52 -3.70 -0.52
CA ILE A 94 -2.90 -3.03 0.73
C ILE A 94 -1.72 -2.22 1.29
N GLN A 95 -0.49 -2.74 1.17
CA GLN A 95 0.73 -2.06 1.61
C GLN A 95 1.04 -0.85 0.73
N ASP A 96 0.84 -0.95 -0.58
CA ASP A 96 0.97 0.17 -1.51
C ASP A 96 0.08 1.35 -1.10
N MET A 97 -1.11 1.10 -0.56
CA MET A 97 -2.00 2.17 -0.08
C MET A 97 -1.45 2.95 1.13
N SER A 98 -0.37 2.48 1.76
CA SER A 98 0.34 3.20 2.81
C SER A 98 1.31 4.26 2.25
N VAL A 99 1.50 4.30 0.93
CA VAL A 99 2.42 5.19 0.22
C VAL A 99 1.63 6.35 -0.40
N PRO A 100 1.97 7.62 -0.10
CA PRO A 100 1.31 8.79 -0.67
C PRO A 100 1.23 8.79 -2.20
N ALA A 101 2.31 8.41 -2.89
CA ALA A 101 2.36 8.37 -4.35
C ALA A 101 1.38 7.34 -4.96
N HIS A 102 0.98 6.31 -4.21
CA HIS A 102 0.00 5.33 -4.68
C HIS A 102 -1.45 5.81 -4.49
N VAL A 103 -1.71 6.65 -3.49
CA VAL A 103 -3.07 7.16 -3.19
C VAL A 103 -3.35 8.53 -3.81
N VAL A 104 -2.30 9.30 -4.07
CA VAL A 104 -2.29 10.45 -4.97
C VAL A 104 -1.58 9.99 -6.22
N PRO A 105 -2.31 9.51 -7.25
CA PRO A 105 -1.71 8.89 -8.42
C PRO A 105 -0.81 9.89 -9.14
N VAL A 106 0.49 9.84 -8.93
CA VAL A 106 1.43 10.65 -9.70
C VAL A 106 2.17 9.73 -10.65
N TYR A 107 2.07 10.01 -11.95
CA TYR A 107 2.77 9.21 -12.94
C TYR A 107 4.22 9.66 -13.03
N HIS A 108 5.14 8.73 -12.76
CA HIS A 108 6.55 8.85 -13.08
C HIS A 108 6.86 7.65 -13.97
N ALA A 109 7.13 7.89 -15.24
CA ALA A 109 7.62 6.82 -16.09
C ALA A 109 8.98 6.37 -15.54
N LYS A 110 9.02 5.29 -14.76
CA LYS A 110 10.26 4.53 -14.48
C LYS A 110 10.67 3.84 -15.78
N LEU A 111 11.04 4.62 -16.79
CA LEU A 111 11.71 4.13 -17.98
C LEU A 111 13.16 3.87 -17.57
N PRO A 112 13.63 2.61 -17.50
CA PRO A 112 14.96 2.27 -17.00
C PRO A 112 16.10 2.95 -17.77
N LEU A 113 15.81 3.47 -18.97
CA LEU A 113 16.75 4.16 -19.85
C LEU A 113 16.75 5.69 -19.70
N LEU A 114 15.78 6.29 -19.01
CA LEU A 114 15.64 7.75 -18.92
C LEU A 114 15.96 8.34 -17.55
N GLY A 115 16.39 7.52 -16.58
CA GLY A 115 16.92 8.00 -15.30
C GLY A 115 15.93 8.88 -14.54
N GLY A 116 15.03 8.28 -13.77
CA GLY A 116 14.12 9.01 -12.90
C GLY A 116 13.37 8.05 -12.00
N GLY A 117 13.92 7.80 -10.81
CA GLY A 117 13.16 7.19 -9.73
C GLY A 117 12.10 8.16 -9.23
N ASP A 118 11.07 7.64 -8.56
CA ASP A 118 10.16 8.51 -7.84
C ASP A 118 10.94 9.19 -6.68
N PRO A 119 10.87 10.53 -6.53
CA PRO A 119 11.62 11.24 -5.49
C PRO A 119 11.26 10.81 -4.06
N PHE A 120 10.03 10.39 -3.80
CA PHE A 120 9.63 9.85 -2.49
C PHE A 120 10.26 8.48 -2.28
N ASP A 121 10.23 7.59 -3.28
CA ASP A 121 10.91 6.27 -3.21
C ASP A 121 12.44 6.39 -3.04
N ALA A 122 13.03 7.46 -3.53
CA ALA A 122 14.47 7.71 -3.44
C ALA A 122 14.92 8.20 -2.05
N TYR A 123 13.99 8.74 -1.25
CA TYR A 123 14.29 9.21 0.10
C TYR A 123 14.69 8.05 1.02
N GLN A 124 15.80 8.22 1.73
CA GLN A 124 16.29 7.24 2.69
C GLN A 124 16.02 7.76 4.12
N PRO A 125 14.97 7.26 4.80
CA PRO A 125 14.70 7.67 6.17
C PRO A 125 15.82 7.21 7.10
N ASN A 126 15.94 7.87 8.24
CA ASN A 126 16.71 7.30 9.36
C ASN A 126 16.18 5.91 9.73
N ALA A 127 17.03 5.12 10.41
CA ALA A 127 16.69 3.77 10.83
C ALA A 127 15.31 3.72 11.50
N LEU A 128 14.36 3.07 10.82
CA LEU A 128 13.00 2.97 11.31
C LEU A 128 12.96 2.02 12.50
N THR A 129 12.46 2.51 13.62
CA THR A 129 12.26 1.66 14.79
C THR A 129 11.10 0.73 14.52
N LYS A 130 11.38 -0.57 14.59
CA LYS A 130 10.34 -1.60 14.50
C LYS A 130 9.34 -1.42 15.64
N PRO A 131 8.05 -1.17 15.35
CA PRO A 131 7.06 -1.06 16.42
C PRO A 131 6.97 -2.39 17.17
N SER A 132 6.87 -2.31 18.49
CA SER A 132 6.51 -3.43 19.36
C SER A 132 5.01 -3.38 19.65
N TRP A 133 4.39 -4.55 19.79
CA TRP A 133 2.98 -4.65 20.17
C TRP A 133 2.82 -5.11 21.61
N SER A 134 1.99 -4.41 22.36
CA SER A 134 1.47 -4.90 23.62
C SER A 134 0.42 -5.99 23.36
N PRO A 135 0.16 -6.89 24.33
CA PRO A 135 -0.95 -7.84 24.23
C PRO A 135 -2.29 -7.15 23.94
N ALA A 136 -2.54 -5.98 24.54
CA ALA A 136 -3.73 -5.18 24.28
C ALA A 136 -3.81 -4.69 22.83
N GLY A 137 -2.70 -4.23 22.24
CA GLY A 137 -2.66 -3.82 20.83
C GLY A 137 -2.93 -4.99 19.88
N CYS A 138 -2.43 -6.18 20.18
CA CYS A 138 -2.76 -7.38 19.41
C CYS A 138 -4.24 -7.76 19.51
N GLN A 139 -4.84 -7.60 20.69
CA GLN A 139 -6.27 -7.85 20.87
C GLN A 139 -7.13 -6.84 20.09
N GLU A 140 -6.73 -5.57 20.08
CA GLU A 140 -7.39 -4.53 19.30
C GLU A 140 -7.35 -4.85 17.79
N LEU A 141 -6.17 -5.23 17.27
CA LEU A 141 -6.04 -5.66 15.87
C LEU A 141 -6.97 -6.84 15.54
N ARG A 142 -7.11 -7.81 16.45
CA ARG A 142 -8.04 -8.93 16.26
C ARG A 142 -9.50 -8.51 16.19
N LEU A 143 -9.91 -7.55 17.02
CA LEU A 143 -11.29 -7.07 17.02
C LEU A 143 -11.64 -6.33 15.73
N MET A 144 -10.65 -5.74 15.05
CA MET A 144 -10.84 -5.04 13.79
C MET A 144 -10.94 -5.96 12.56
N VAL A 145 -10.57 -7.24 12.68
CA VAL A 145 -10.53 -8.17 11.53
C VAL A 145 -11.87 -8.87 11.35
N ALA A 146 -12.58 -8.57 10.27
CA ALA A 146 -13.78 -9.32 9.89
C ALA A 146 -13.41 -10.63 9.17
N VAL A 147 -14.34 -11.58 9.14
CA VAL A 147 -14.22 -12.85 8.40
C VAL A 147 -14.88 -12.82 7.02
N ASP A 148 -15.52 -11.71 6.69
CA ASP A 148 -16.20 -11.53 5.40
C ASP A 148 -15.17 -11.45 4.24
N PRO A 149 -15.43 -12.08 3.07
CA PRO A 149 -14.57 -12.00 1.88
C PRO A 149 -14.23 -10.59 1.38
N GLY A 150 -15.04 -9.59 1.75
CA GLY A 150 -14.83 -8.18 1.49
C GLY A 150 -13.86 -7.49 2.44
N PHE A 151 -13.40 -8.16 3.52
CA PHE A 151 -12.47 -7.59 4.48
C PHE A 151 -11.16 -7.09 3.84
N PRO A 152 -10.48 -7.82 2.93
CA PRO A 152 -9.28 -7.31 2.28
C PRO A 152 -9.52 -6.02 1.50
N LYS A 153 -10.67 -5.88 0.82
CA LYS A 153 -11.04 -4.64 0.11
C LYS A 153 -11.29 -3.49 1.09
N ALA A 154 -12.00 -3.75 2.19
CA ALA A 154 -12.21 -2.76 3.23
C ALA A 154 -10.89 -2.30 3.86
N LEU A 155 -9.93 -3.22 4.04
CA LEU A 155 -8.61 -2.91 4.56
C LEU A 155 -7.78 -2.07 3.58
N LEU A 156 -7.87 -2.37 2.27
CA LEU A 156 -7.26 -1.58 1.21
C LEU A 156 -7.78 -0.13 1.24
N ASP A 157 -9.11 0.05 1.23
CA ASP A 157 -9.75 1.36 1.22
C ASP A 157 -9.47 2.15 2.49
N ALA A 158 -9.52 1.50 3.66
CA ALA A 158 -9.20 2.13 4.93
C ALA A 158 -7.74 2.59 5.00
N THR A 159 -6.81 1.81 4.44
CA THR A 159 -5.40 2.18 4.36
C THR A 159 -5.22 3.38 3.44
N ALA A 160 -5.86 3.37 2.26
CA ALA A 160 -5.79 4.49 1.33
C ALA A 160 -6.35 5.79 1.93
N GLN A 161 -7.50 5.71 2.61
CA GLN A 161 -8.11 6.85 3.29
C GLN A 161 -7.24 7.39 4.42
N SER A 162 -6.67 6.51 5.25
CA SER A 162 -5.73 6.91 6.32
C SER A 162 -4.51 7.65 5.75
N THR A 163 -3.93 7.14 4.65
CA THR A 163 -2.80 7.80 3.98
C THR A 163 -3.19 9.16 3.43
N LEU A 164 -4.31 9.26 2.70
CA LEU A 164 -4.82 10.53 2.18
C LEU A 164 -5.11 11.54 3.29
N GLN A 165 -5.66 11.10 4.43
CA GLN A 165 -5.90 11.96 5.58
C GLN A 165 -4.59 12.51 6.16
N ARG A 166 -3.54 11.68 6.28
CA ARG A 166 -2.22 12.09 6.82
C ARG A 166 -1.56 13.18 5.98
N ILE A 167 -1.71 13.11 4.66
CA ILE A 167 -1.16 14.11 3.74
C ILE A 167 -2.15 15.24 3.44
N GLY A 168 -3.23 15.38 4.23
CA GLY A 168 -4.18 16.50 4.11
C GLY A 168 -5.06 16.48 2.86
N GLN A 169 -5.14 15.34 2.15
CA GLN A 169 -5.87 15.21 0.89
C GLN A 169 -7.35 14.78 1.08
N LEU A 170 -7.78 14.47 2.31
CA LEU A 170 -9.18 14.29 2.69
C LEU A 170 -9.66 15.44 3.58
N GLY A 171 -10.83 16.00 3.24
CA GLY A 171 -11.64 16.77 4.20
C GLY A 171 -11.22 18.21 4.48
N GLY A 172 -10.54 18.89 3.54
CA GLY A 172 -10.46 20.36 3.57
C GLY A 172 -9.99 20.93 4.91
N ILE A 173 -8.97 20.32 5.53
CA ILE A 173 -8.27 21.01 6.61
C ILE A 173 -7.63 22.23 5.95
N GLU A 174 -8.30 23.38 6.03
CA GLU A 174 -7.68 24.67 5.75
C GLU A 174 -6.45 24.78 6.64
N GLY A 175 -5.27 24.91 6.02
CA GLY A 175 -4.00 24.80 6.73
C GLY A 175 -3.59 23.35 7.00
N GLY A 176 -3.86 22.42 6.07
CA GLY A 176 -3.19 21.13 5.99
C GLY A 176 -1.70 21.31 6.29
N ASP A 177 -1.09 20.34 6.95
CA ASP A 177 0.29 20.42 7.41
C ASP A 177 1.28 20.44 6.22
N GLY A 178 1.19 21.37 5.25
CA GLY A 178 2.15 21.63 4.18
C GLY A 178 2.42 20.51 3.17
N TRP A 179 1.72 19.37 3.23
CA TRP A 179 1.95 18.21 2.36
C TRP A 179 1.48 18.44 0.91
N GLU A 180 0.64 19.44 0.66
CA GLU A 180 0.26 19.90 -0.67
C GLU A 180 1.45 20.45 -1.48
N ARG A 181 2.55 20.80 -0.80
CA ARG A 181 3.82 21.16 -1.44
C ARG A 181 4.63 19.95 -1.89
N TYR A 182 4.17 18.74 -1.59
CA TYR A 182 4.77 17.48 -2.03
C TYR A 182 3.82 16.75 -2.98
N TRP A 183 2.52 16.70 -2.70
CA TRP A 183 1.56 16.05 -3.59
C TRP A 183 0.34 16.93 -3.83
N ILE A 184 0.01 17.15 -5.11
CA ILE A 184 -1.16 17.92 -5.52
C ILE A 184 -2.18 16.95 -6.13
N TYR A 185 -3.42 17.06 -5.67
CA TYR A 185 -4.57 16.40 -6.27
C TYR A 185 -5.79 17.34 -6.34
N PRO A 186 -6.49 17.43 -7.49
CA PRO A 186 -6.10 16.86 -8.78
C PRO A 186 -4.87 17.58 -9.37
N SER A 187 -4.24 16.99 -10.38
CA SER A 187 -3.06 17.55 -11.06
C SER A 187 -3.26 19.03 -11.46
N SER A 188 -2.20 19.84 -11.41
CA SER A 188 -2.24 21.22 -11.93
C SER A 188 -2.43 21.27 -13.45
N ASN A 189 -2.08 20.19 -14.16
CA ASN A 189 -2.38 20.02 -15.57
C ASN A 189 -3.81 19.51 -15.74
N ARG A 190 -4.69 20.32 -16.34
CA ARG A 190 -6.11 19.99 -16.55
C ARG A 190 -6.34 18.67 -17.29
N SER A 191 -5.54 18.37 -18.31
CA SER A 191 -5.66 17.13 -19.08
C SER A 191 -5.36 15.90 -18.22
N GLU A 192 -4.41 16.01 -17.30
CA GLU A 192 -4.07 14.93 -16.37
C GLU A 192 -5.08 14.85 -15.21
N ALA A 193 -5.55 16.00 -14.70
CA ALA A 193 -6.63 16.08 -13.72
C ALA A 193 -7.92 15.42 -14.19
N ASP A 194 -8.32 15.66 -15.45
CA ASP A 194 -9.52 15.06 -16.06
C ASP A 194 -9.41 13.53 -16.17
N LYS A 195 -8.18 12.99 -16.21
CA LYS A 195 -7.88 11.55 -16.17
C LYS A 195 -7.74 11.00 -14.75
N GLY A 196 -7.87 11.84 -13.72
CA GLY A 196 -7.76 11.45 -12.32
C GLY A 196 -6.34 11.40 -11.77
N TRP A 197 -5.33 11.99 -12.44
CA TRP A 197 -3.96 12.08 -11.93
C TRP A 197 -3.78 13.20 -10.92
N GLY A 198 -2.80 13.02 -10.03
CA GLY A 198 -2.13 14.07 -9.26
C GLY A 198 -0.81 14.50 -9.91
N SER A 199 -0.06 15.35 -9.20
CA SER A 199 1.26 15.82 -9.65
C SER A 199 2.17 16.18 -8.48
N TYR A 200 3.48 16.07 -8.70
CA TYR A 200 4.46 16.86 -7.94
C TYR A 200 4.34 18.33 -8.36
N PRO A 201 4.40 19.31 -7.44
CA PRO A 201 4.42 20.72 -7.82
C PRO A 201 5.73 21.09 -8.51
N GLU A 202 5.68 21.94 -9.54
CA GLU A 202 6.86 22.41 -10.28
C GLU A 202 7.88 23.15 -9.39
N ASN A 203 7.41 23.90 -8.39
CA ASN A 203 8.21 24.55 -7.36
C ASN A 203 7.90 23.97 -5.97
N GLY A 204 7.71 22.65 -5.94
CA GLY A 204 7.40 21.88 -4.75
C GLY A 204 8.58 21.74 -3.80
N CYS A 205 8.33 21.07 -2.69
CA CYS A 205 9.37 20.64 -1.79
C CYS A 205 9.98 19.33 -2.28
N GLU A 206 11.29 19.20 -2.14
CA GLU A 206 12.00 17.96 -2.42
C GLU A 206 12.02 17.05 -1.18
N PHE A 207 12.10 15.74 -1.42
CA PHE A 207 12.33 14.75 -0.37
C PHE A 207 13.84 14.63 -0.10
N VAL A 208 14.40 15.66 0.52
CA VAL A 208 15.82 15.72 0.88
C VAL A 208 16.00 15.70 2.39
N ALA A 209 17.09 15.10 2.84
CA ALA A 209 17.38 14.94 4.26
C ALA A 209 18.01 16.22 4.89
N ASP A 210 18.49 17.15 4.06
CA ASP A 210 19.24 18.35 4.45
C ASP A 210 18.55 19.64 3.95
N GLU A 211 19.02 20.81 4.40
CA GLU A 211 18.47 22.17 4.23
C GLU A 211 17.08 22.30 3.58
N THR A 212 16.06 22.43 4.43
CA THR A 212 14.68 22.64 3.96
C THR A 212 14.47 24.08 3.50
N ALA A 213 14.05 24.26 2.26
CA ALA A 213 13.48 25.53 1.83
C ALA A 213 12.32 25.96 2.76
N PRO A 214 12.10 27.27 2.97
CA PRO A 214 11.03 27.75 3.84
C PRO A 214 9.67 27.10 3.52
N GLY A 215 9.04 26.53 4.54
CA GLY A 215 7.76 25.81 4.46
C GLY A 215 7.83 24.37 3.95
N CYS A 216 9.02 23.80 3.73
CA CYS A 216 9.19 22.37 3.44
C CYS A 216 9.34 21.57 4.73
N LYS A 217 9.08 20.26 4.66
CA LYS A 217 9.15 19.36 5.81
C LYS A 217 10.59 19.08 6.20
N SER A 218 10.87 19.23 7.49
CA SER A 218 12.13 18.78 8.08
C SER A 218 12.30 17.28 7.91
N ARG A 219 13.55 16.83 7.98
CA ARG A 219 13.90 15.42 8.04
C ARG A 219 13.09 14.66 9.09
N GLU A 220 12.89 15.24 10.27
CA GLU A 220 12.07 14.63 11.33
C GLU A 220 10.63 14.37 10.88
N ARG A 221 10.01 15.31 10.15
CA ARG A 221 8.65 15.16 9.62
C ARG A 221 8.58 14.14 8.48
N LEU A 222 9.60 14.10 7.61
CA LEU A 222 9.71 13.10 6.56
C LEU A 222 9.90 11.70 7.17
N ASP A 223 10.86 11.53 8.09
CA ASP A 223 11.09 10.28 8.82
C ASP A 223 9.84 9.82 9.57
N ALA A 224 9.10 10.74 10.19
CA ALA A 224 7.83 10.43 10.85
C ALA A 224 6.78 9.90 9.86
N LEU A 225 6.70 10.43 8.64
CA LEU A 225 5.81 9.91 7.59
C LEU A 225 6.20 8.49 7.18
N PHE A 226 7.49 8.22 6.96
CA PHE A 226 8.00 6.88 6.65
C PHE A 226 7.81 5.89 7.81
N ALA A 227 7.94 6.34 9.06
CA ALA A 227 7.65 5.52 10.24
C ALA A 227 6.16 5.13 10.32
N LEU A 228 5.26 6.04 9.95
CA LEU A 228 3.82 5.76 9.86
C LEU A 228 3.50 4.78 8.73
N GLN A 229 4.11 4.93 7.55
CA GLN A 229 3.99 3.96 6.45
C GLN A 229 4.48 2.57 6.90
N TYR A 230 5.67 2.49 7.48
CA TYR A 230 6.23 1.24 7.96
C TYR A 230 5.34 0.58 9.01
N ARG A 231 4.78 1.37 9.93
CA ARG A 231 3.81 0.86 10.91
C ARG A 231 2.58 0.25 10.23
N ASP A 232 1.98 0.94 9.26
CA ASP A 232 0.79 0.47 8.56
C ASP A 232 1.05 -0.81 7.77
N VAL A 233 2.18 -0.88 7.05
CA VAL A 233 2.64 -2.07 6.33
C VAL A 233 2.62 -3.29 7.24
N LEU A 234 3.16 -3.13 8.45
CA LEU A 234 3.28 -4.22 9.41
C LEU A 234 1.94 -4.55 10.09
N TRP A 235 1.13 -3.54 10.40
CA TRP A 235 -0.20 -3.73 10.97
C TRP A 235 -1.12 -4.47 9.99
N ASN A 236 -1.07 -4.09 8.72
CA ASN A 236 -1.85 -4.74 7.67
C ASN A 236 -1.36 -6.16 7.42
N SER A 237 -0.06 -6.45 7.53
CA SER A 237 0.44 -7.83 7.54
C SER A 237 -0.19 -8.64 8.67
N VAL A 238 -0.21 -8.14 9.90
CA VAL A 238 -0.81 -8.86 11.04
C VAL A 238 -2.32 -9.06 10.85
N ARG A 239 -3.04 -8.03 10.40
CA ARG A 239 -4.49 -8.13 10.13
C ARG A 239 -4.79 -9.16 9.04
N MET A 240 -3.98 -9.21 7.98
CA MET A 240 -4.14 -10.21 6.92
C MET A 240 -3.89 -11.63 7.45
N LEU A 241 -2.90 -11.81 8.33
CA LEU A 241 -2.66 -13.13 8.95
C LEU A 241 -3.79 -13.56 9.88
N ILE A 242 -4.33 -12.64 10.69
CA ILE A 242 -5.53 -12.92 11.51
C ILE A 242 -6.73 -13.24 10.63
N TYR A 243 -6.87 -12.58 9.48
CA TYR A 243 -7.94 -12.87 8.52
C TYR A 243 -7.84 -14.31 8.02
N LEU A 244 -6.66 -14.74 7.57
CA LEU A 244 -6.43 -16.12 7.13
C LEU A 244 -6.70 -17.13 8.25
N GLU A 245 -6.20 -16.86 9.46
CA GLU A 245 -6.44 -17.70 10.64
C GLU A 245 -7.94 -17.94 10.85
N ARG A 246 -8.74 -16.87 10.83
CA ARG A 246 -10.19 -16.96 11.01
C ARG A 246 -10.88 -17.68 9.87
N ARG A 247 -10.52 -17.39 8.62
CA ARG A 247 -11.09 -18.03 7.43
C ARG A 247 -10.82 -19.53 7.39
N LEU A 248 -9.61 -19.94 7.77
CA LEU A 248 -9.23 -21.34 7.85
C LEU A 248 -9.93 -22.07 9.02
N ALA A 249 -10.34 -21.35 10.06
CA ALA A 249 -11.04 -21.91 11.21
C ALA A 249 -12.56 -22.09 11.00
N GLN A 250 -13.20 -21.30 10.12
CA GLN A 250 -14.65 -21.35 9.87
C GLN A 250 -15.14 -22.64 9.18
N GLU A 251 -14.24 -23.39 8.57
CA GLU A 251 -14.56 -24.61 7.82
C GLU A 251 -13.93 -25.87 8.43
N LYS A 252 -13.70 -25.85 9.74
CA LYS A 252 -13.50 -27.05 10.58
C LYS A 252 -14.82 -27.42 11.23
#